data_AF-A6RDR2-F1
#
_entry.id   AF-A6RDR2-F1
#
_cell.length_a   1.000
_cell.length_b   1.000
_cell.length_c   1.000
_cell.angle_alpha   90.00
_cell.angle_beta   90.00
_cell.angle_gamma   90.00
#
_symmetry.space_group_name_H-M   'P 1'
#
loop_
_entity.id
_entity.type
_entity.pdbx_description
1 polymer ?
#
loop_
_entity_poly.entity_id
_entity_poly.type
_entity_poly.pdbx_seq_one_letter_code
_entity_poly.pdbx_strand_id
1 'polypeptide(L)'
;MPRHALHRWLALRSSHGDFSWYHRRFQHADARLTCVCGHNKSPEHLVLCRHSQRHFLHWPKRPAARPHNRATAVAYLGSLTPTDFVELLDCTQFYTRYCTR
;
A
#
# COMPACT_ATOMS: atom_id res chain seq x y z
N MET A 1 -9.72 13.04 6.83
CA MET A 1 -8.97 11.76 6.74
C MET A 1 -8.34 11.44 8.10
N PRO A 2 -8.47 10.21 8.61
CA PRO A 2 -7.83 9.79 9.87
C PRO A 2 -6.30 9.88 9.83
N ARG A 3 -5.66 10.13 10.99
CA ARG A 3 -4.19 10.30 11.10
C ARG A 3 -3.41 9.12 10.50
N HIS A 4 -3.85 7.90 10.76
CA HIS A 4 -3.17 6.69 10.26
C HIS A 4 -3.21 6.61 8.73
N ALA A 5 -4.35 6.94 8.11
CA ALA A 5 -4.52 6.94 6.66
C ALA A 5 -3.73 8.09 6.02
N LEU A 6 -3.73 9.27 6.64
CA LEU A 6 -2.92 10.42 6.20
C LEU A 6 -1.43 10.08 6.15
N HIS A 7 -0.91 9.45 7.21
CA HIS A 7 0.48 9.02 7.24
C HIS A 7 0.81 8.07 6.08
N ARG A 8 -0.06 7.08 5.79
CA ARG A 8 0.14 6.14 4.68
C ARG A 8 0.01 6.81 3.31
N TRP A 9 -0.90 7.76 3.15
CA TRP A 9 -1.07 8.54 1.93
C TRP A 9 0.18 9.34 1.59
N LEU A 10 0.70 10.10 2.56
CA LEU A 10 1.92 10.89 2.39
C LEU A 10 3.13 9.99 2.13
N ALA A 11 3.23 8.86 2.83
CA ALA A 11 4.27 7.87 2.62
C ALA A 11 4.28 7.35 1.17
N LEU A 12 3.10 7.00 0.64
CA LEU A 12 2.96 6.52 -0.73
C LEU A 12 3.39 7.58 -1.75
N ARG A 13 2.97 8.84 -1.56
CA ARG A 13 3.26 9.96 -2.48
C ARG A 13 4.74 10.39 -2.47
N SER A 14 5.36 10.38 -1.29
CA SER A 14 6.79 10.70 -1.14
C SER A 14 7.71 9.48 -1.32
N SER A 15 7.12 8.29 -1.48
CA SER A 15 7.80 6.99 -1.36
C SER A 15 8.58 6.80 -0.04
N HIS A 16 8.32 7.62 0.97
CA HIS A 16 9.07 7.69 2.23
C HIS A 16 8.32 7.02 3.37
N GLY A 17 9.02 6.45 4.36
CA GLY A 17 8.41 5.84 5.54
C GLY A 17 8.63 4.33 5.61
N ASP A 18 7.60 3.57 5.96
CA ASP A 18 7.68 2.14 6.26
C ASP A 18 7.75 1.26 4.99
N PHE A 19 8.82 1.46 4.22
CA PHE A 19 9.15 0.69 3.02
C PHE A 19 10.53 0.07 3.15
N SER A 20 10.73 -1.10 2.55
CA SER A 20 11.96 -1.87 2.71
C SER A 20 13.19 -1.10 2.24
N TRP A 21 13.06 -0.36 1.13
CA TRP A 21 14.18 0.39 0.53
C TRP A 21 14.64 1.52 1.46
N TYR A 22 13.69 2.20 2.10
CA TYR A 22 13.97 3.29 3.03
C TYR A 22 14.71 2.77 4.27
N HIS A 23 14.18 1.71 4.89
CA HIS A 23 14.81 1.10 6.06
C HIS A 23 16.20 0.52 5.76
N ARG A 24 16.42 -0.05 4.58
CA ARG A 24 17.74 -0.53 4.15
C ARG A 24 18.74 0.61 3.99
N ARG A 25 18.31 1.75 3.44
CA ARG A 25 19.17 2.93 3.25
C ARG A 25 19.71 3.46 4.58
N PHE A 26 18.91 3.41 5.64
CA PHE A 26 19.25 3.94 6.97
C PHE A 26 19.61 2.85 8.00
N GLN A 27 19.76 1.58 7.56
CA GLN A 27 20.18 0.46 8.41
C GLN A 27 19.36 0.27 9.70
N HIS A 28 18.05 0.47 9.63
CA HIS A 28 17.18 0.21 10.79
C HIS A 28 17.07 -1.30 11.04
N ALA A 29 17.71 -1.80 12.10
CA ALA A 29 17.80 -3.23 12.42
C ALA A 29 16.45 -3.88 12.75
N ASP A 30 15.56 -3.16 13.45
CA ASP A 30 14.28 -3.71 13.94
C ASP A 30 13.11 -3.51 12.97
N ALA A 31 13.39 -3.08 11.73
CA ALA A 31 12.34 -2.79 10.77
C ALA A 31 11.81 -4.07 10.11
N ARG A 32 10.50 -4.27 10.16
CA ARG A 32 9.85 -5.32 9.37
C ARG A 32 9.90 -4.95 7.89
N LEU A 33 10.83 -5.54 7.14
CA LEU A 33 11.03 -5.21 5.71
C LEU A 33 10.04 -5.89 4.77
N THR A 34 9.35 -6.92 5.24
CA THR A 34 8.49 -7.78 4.41
C THR A 34 7.04 -7.79 4.90
N CYS A 35 6.13 -7.88 3.95
CA CYS A 35 4.72 -8.16 4.18
C CYS A 35 4.51 -9.66 4.47
N VAL A 36 3.40 -10.04 5.09
CA VAL A 36 3.04 -11.46 5.32
C VAL A 36 2.94 -12.28 4.03
N CYS A 37 2.82 -11.64 2.86
CA CYS A 37 2.88 -12.34 1.58
C CYS A 37 4.30 -12.79 1.17
N GLY A 38 5.34 -12.35 1.89
CA GLY A 38 6.75 -12.65 1.61
C GLY A 38 7.47 -11.57 0.78
N HIS A 39 6.75 -10.62 0.18
CA HIS A 39 7.38 -9.54 -0.60
C HIS A 39 7.86 -8.37 0.28
N ASN A 40 8.90 -7.70 -0.21
CA ASN A 40 9.39 -6.45 0.34
C ASN A 40 8.28 -5.37 0.34
N LYS A 41 8.20 -4.59 1.43
CA LYS A 41 7.27 -3.46 1.52
C LYS A 41 7.63 -2.38 0.50
N SER A 42 6.69 -2.04 -0.38
CA SER A 42 6.83 -0.96 -1.36
C SER A 42 5.55 -0.09 -1.43
N PRO A 43 5.64 1.15 -1.96
CA PRO A 43 4.49 2.05 -2.06
C PRO A 43 3.29 1.45 -2.80
N GLU A 44 3.56 0.74 -3.88
CA GLU A 44 2.57 0.09 -4.73
C GLU A 44 1.99 -1.23 -4.15
N HIS A 45 2.57 -1.72 -3.05
CA HIS A 45 2.26 -3.06 -2.55
C HIS A 45 0.79 -3.22 -2.11
N LEU A 46 0.12 -2.13 -1.74
CA LEU A 46 -1.30 -2.11 -1.37
C LEU A 46 -2.20 -2.79 -2.41
N VAL A 47 -1.97 -2.56 -3.71
CA VAL A 47 -2.81 -3.10 -4.79
C VAL A 47 -2.19 -4.30 -5.51
N LEU A 48 -0.92 -4.59 -5.21
CA LEU A 48 -0.19 -5.76 -5.76
C LEU A 48 -0.19 -6.97 -4.82
N CYS A 49 -0.39 -6.77 -3.52
CA CYS A 49 -0.34 -7.87 -2.56
C CYS A 49 -1.49 -8.87 -2.78
N ARG A 50 -1.16 -10.16 -2.89
CA ARG A 50 -2.14 -11.25 -3.06
C ARG A 50 -3.26 -11.28 -2.00
N HIS A 51 -2.98 -10.84 -0.77
CA HIS A 51 -3.98 -10.81 0.30
C HIS A 51 -4.93 -9.62 0.14
N SER A 52 -4.38 -8.45 -0.20
CA SER A 52 -5.18 -7.25 -0.49
C SER A 52 -6.04 -7.44 -1.72
N GLN A 53 -5.50 -8.08 -2.77
CA GLN A 53 -6.22 -8.29 -4.03
C GLN A 53 -7.53 -9.05 -3.88
N ARG A 54 -7.67 -9.93 -2.88
CA ARG A 54 -8.94 -10.62 -2.60
C ARG A 54 -10.06 -9.65 -2.22
N HIS A 55 -9.73 -8.62 -1.43
CA HIS A 55 -10.67 -7.57 -1.03
C HIS A 55 -10.80 -6.49 -2.09
N PHE A 56 -9.70 -6.16 -2.77
CA PHE A 56 -9.66 -5.20 -3.86
C PHE A 56 -10.63 -5.53 -5.00
N LEU A 57 -10.96 -6.81 -5.22
CA LEU A 57 -11.97 -7.19 -6.21
C LEU A 57 -13.37 -6.65 -5.87
N HIS A 58 -13.67 -6.41 -4.60
CA HIS A 58 -14.95 -5.87 -4.13
C HIS A 58 -14.93 -4.34 -4.00
N TRP A 59 -13.80 -3.69 -4.32
CA TRP A 59 -13.66 -2.24 -4.27
C TRP A 59 -14.41 -1.59 -5.45
N PRO A 60 -15.40 -0.71 -5.23
CA PRO A 60 -16.20 -0.12 -6.32
C PRO A 60 -15.41 0.76 -7.28
N LYS A 61 -14.36 1.45 -6.80
CA LYS A 61 -13.51 2.32 -7.64
C LYS A 61 -12.27 1.60 -8.16
N ARG A 62 -12.37 0.29 -8.38
CA ARG A 62 -11.28 -0.53 -8.96
C ARG A 62 -11.10 -0.18 -10.45
N PRO A 63 -9.86 -0.23 -10.97
CA PRO A 63 -9.62 -0.06 -12.40
C PRO A 63 -10.17 -1.25 -13.18
N ALA A 64 -10.48 -1.05 -14.46
CA ALA A 64 -10.99 -2.10 -15.35
C ALA A 64 -10.01 -3.28 -15.47
N ALA A 65 -8.72 -2.98 -15.59
CA ALA A 65 -7.64 -3.97 -15.54
C ALA A 65 -6.98 -3.96 -14.16
N ARG A 66 -6.87 -5.13 -13.52
CA ARG A 66 -6.20 -5.27 -12.23
C ARG A 66 -4.73 -4.84 -12.34
N PRO A 67 -4.23 -3.99 -11.42
CA PRO A 67 -2.80 -3.70 -11.34
C PRO A 67 -2.01 -4.99 -11.06
N HIS A 68 -1.04 -5.28 -11.90
CA HIS A 68 -0.24 -6.52 -11.82
C HIS A 68 1.27 -6.24 -11.85
N ASN A 69 1.65 -4.98 -12.04
CA ASN A 69 3.03 -4.54 -12.02
C ASN A 69 3.14 -3.17 -11.32
N ARG A 70 4.37 -2.74 -11.04
CA ARG A 70 4.62 -1.47 -10.36
C ARG A 70 4.06 -0.26 -11.09
N ALA A 71 4.25 -0.17 -12.41
CA ALA A 71 3.82 0.99 -13.18
C ALA A 71 2.29 1.20 -13.11
N THR A 72 1.52 0.13 -13.38
CA THR A 72 0.05 0.16 -13.30
C THR A 72 -0.46 0.45 -11.89
N ALA A 73 0.20 -0.10 -10.87
CA ALA A 73 -0.17 0.12 -9.48
C ALA A 73 0.12 1.55 -9.01
N VAL A 74 1.28 2.11 -9.35
CA VAL A 74 1.62 3.51 -9.03
C VAL A 74 0.68 4.47 -9.75
N ALA A 75 0.39 4.24 -11.03
CA ALA A 75 -0.53 5.07 -11.79
C ALA A 75 -1.94 5.08 -11.15
N TYR A 76 -2.46 3.90 -10.80
CA TYR A 76 -3.76 3.77 -10.13
C TYR A 76 -3.79 4.44 -8.75
N LEU A 77 -2.80 4.16 -7.89
CA LEU A 77 -2.72 4.79 -6.57
C LEU A 77 -2.53 6.31 -6.66
N GLY A 78 -1.85 6.77 -7.73
CA GLY A 78 -1.67 8.18 -8.05
C GLY A 78 -2.96 8.89 -8.44
N SER A 79 -3.91 8.20 -9.07
CA SER A 79 -5.19 8.76 -9.52
C SER A 79 -6.26 8.85 -8.42
N LEU A 80 -6.07 8.19 -7.28
CA LEU A 80 -7.03 8.22 -6.17
C LEU A 80 -7.10 9.62 -5.54
N THR A 81 -8.27 9.98 -5.02
CA THR A 81 -8.40 11.09 -4.08
C THR A 81 -8.03 10.63 -2.66
N PRO A 82 -7.76 11.56 -1.72
CA PRO A 82 -7.54 11.18 -0.32
C PRO A 82 -8.71 10.40 0.29
N THR A 83 -9.95 10.69 -0.12
CA THR A 83 -11.14 9.98 0.38
C THR A 83 -11.19 8.55 -0.17
N ASP A 84 -10.96 8.38 -1.47
CA ASP A 84 -10.91 7.03 -2.09
C ASP A 84 -9.85 6.15 -1.44
N PHE A 85 -8.72 6.75 -1.05
CA PHE A 85 -7.66 6.03 -0.39
C PHE A 85 -8.06 5.52 0.98
N VAL A 86 -8.75 6.33 1.79
CA VAL A 86 -9.27 5.88 3.10
C VAL A 86 -10.22 4.71 2.91
N GLU A 87 -11.20 4.85 2.01
CA GLU A 87 -12.17 3.79 1.71
C GLU A 87 -11.48 2.51 1.20
N LEU A 88 -10.44 2.64 0.39
CA LEU A 88 -9.61 1.52 -0.07
C LEU A 88 -8.87 0.83 1.09
N LEU A 89 -8.32 1.60 2.04
CA LEU A 89 -7.68 1.04 3.22
C LEU A 89 -8.67 0.28 4.11
N ASP A 90 -9.88 0.83 4.26
CA ASP A 90 -10.95 0.20 5.04
C ASP A 90 -11.44 -1.09 4.36
N CYS A 91 -11.60 -1.08 3.04
CA CYS A 91 -11.97 -2.27 2.26
C CYS A 91 -10.91 -3.37 2.36
N THR A 92 -9.63 -3.03 2.21
CA THR A 92 -8.55 -4.02 2.11
C THR A 92 -7.97 -4.44 3.46
N GLN A 93 -8.14 -3.61 4.50
CA GLN A 93 -7.50 -3.78 5.82
C GLN A 93 -5.99 -4.03 5.71
N PHE A 94 -5.36 -3.47 4.68
CA PHE A 94 -4.02 -3.90 4.26
C PHE A 94 -2.94 -3.58 5.29
N TYR A 95 -2.90 -2.32 5.76
CA TYR A 95 -1.90 -1.87 6.73
C TYR A 95 -2.22 -2.27 8.18
N THR A 96 -3.40 -2.86 8.43
CA THR A 96 -3.83 -3.33 9.75
C THR A 96 -3.68 -4.85 9.90
N ARG A 97 -3.90 -5.63 8.82
CA ARG A 97 -3.88 -7.11 8.87
C ARG A 97 -2.71 -7.78 8.16
N TYR A 98 -2.20 -7.19 7.08
CA TYR A 98 -1.27 -7.90 6.18
C TYR A 98 0.12 -7.26 6.14
N CYS A 99 0.19 -5.96 5.86
CA CYS A 99 1.42 -5.19 5.78
C CYS A 99 1.47 -4.22 6.97
N THR A 100 1.55 -4.78 8.17
CA THR A 100 1.68 -3.98 9.40
C THR A 100 3.01 -3.23 9.39
N ARG A 101 3.15 -2.22 10.26
CA ARG A 101 4.48 -1.71 10.60
C ARG A 101 5.37 -2.85 11.10
#